data_AF-A0A7L4LK82-F1
#
_entry.id   AF-A0A7L4LK82-F1
#
_cell.length_a   1.000
_cell.length_b   1.000
_cell.length_c   1.000
_cell.angle_alpha   90.00
_cell.angle_beta   90.00
_cell.angle_gamma   90.00
#
_symmetry.space_group_name_H-M   'P 1'
#
loop_
_entity.id
_entity.type
_entity.pdbx_description
1 polymer ?
#
loop_
_entity_poly.entity_id
_entity_poly.type
_entity_poly.pdbx_seq_one_letter_code
_entity_poly.pdbx_strand_id
1 'polypeptide(L)'
;PHSPSFLHSLLFLQETAGFPPMEELEELSQELLRELSSGCTEELLRRGLERRERLDTRLLEAQRKARGLTEGLAEAEAKVFQRLQEAQADVQRLRRRSQELDTELERVQGTLSSAKDRTQYPGAARGSCGGGELQEQLRQLEHDKDEEEEHSLPPDVYVAQLYYEISRINWDYSAEPGRIRGIHYGPDIAVPLDMDEAQHSGTFVSDYLWGLVPTEW
;
A
#
# COMPACT_ATOMS: atom_id res chain seq x y z
N PRO A 1 48.25 -54.67 27.88
CA PRO A 1 47.74 -53.78 26.81
C PRO A 1 47.29 -52.43 27.42
N HIS A 2 48.22 -51.62 27.92
CA HIS A 2 48.89 -50.51 27.20
C HIS A 2 47.93 -49.49 26.59
N SER A 3 47.72 -48.40 27.31
CA SER A 3 47.52 -47.06 26.73
C SER A 3 48.25 -46.05 27.63
N PRO A 4 49.58 -45.84 27.44
CA PRO A 4 50.37 -44.89 28.21
C PRO A 4 50.47 -43.54 27.47
N SER A 5 49.36 -43.00 26.96
CA SER A 5 49.36 -41.78 26.13
C SER A 5 48.86 -40.53 26.86
N PHE A 6 48.14 -40.68 27.97
CA PHE A 6 47.57 -39.52 28.68
C PHE A 6 48.47 -38.95 29.79
N LEU A 7 49.27 -39.80 30.46
CA LEU A 7 50.15 -39.34 31.55
C LEU A 7 51.47 -38.74 31.06
N HIS A 8 51.93 -39.11 29.86
CA HIS A 8 53.11 -38.45 29.26
C HIS A 8 52.81 -37.03 28.77
N SER A 9 51.56 -36.73 28.42
CA SER A 9 51.16 -35.39 27.99
C SER A 9 51.03 -34.40 29.16
N LEU A 10 50.75 -34.89 30.38
CA LEU A 10 50.65 -34.06 31.58
C LEU A 10 52.02 -33.77 32.22
N LEU A 11 52.99 -34.68 32.09
CA LEU A 11 54.37 -34.43 32.53
C LEU A 11 55.14 -33.51 31.58
N PHE A 12 54.76 -33.42 30.30
CA PHE A 12 55.40 -32.52 29.33
C PHE A 12 54.90 -31.06 29.44
N LEU A 13 53.73 -30.82 30.03
CA LEU A 13 53.22 -29.47 30.25
C LEU A 13 53.71 -28.82 31.56
N GLN A 14 54.30 -29.59 32.49
CA GLN A 14 54.78 -29.05 33.76
C GLN A 14 56.24 -28.56 33.70
N GLU A 15 56.94 -28.82 32.60
CA GLU A 15 58.35 -28.44 32.38
C GLU A 15 58.51 -27.17 31.51
N THR A 16 57.42 -26.42 31.29
CA THR A 16 57.45 -25.11 30.61
C THR A 16 56.97 -23.96 31.50
N ALA A 17 56.84 -24.19 32.81
CA ALA A 17 56.76 -23.11 33.79
C ALA A 17 58.18 -22.62 34.12
N GLY A 18 58.91 -22.15 33.10
CA GLY A 18 60.02 -21.24 33.33
C GLY A 18 59.41 -20.00 33.95
N PHE A 19 59.57 -19.83 35.26
CA PHE A 19 59.34 -18.53 35.88
C PHE A 19 60.12 -17.49 35.05
N PRO A 20 59.52 -16.33 34.73
CA PRO A 20 60.29 -15.26 34.10
C PRO A 20 61.55 -15.00 34.95
N PRO A 21 62.72 -14.76 34.34
CA PRO A 21 63.95 -14.53 35.08
C PRO A 21 63.68 -13.44 36.12
N MET A 22 64.16 -13.64 37.35
CA MET A 22 63.83 -12.76 38.48
C MET A 22 64.15 -11.28 38.17
N GLU A 23 65.08 -11.02 37.26
CA GLU A 23 65.40 -9.71 36.69
C GLU A 23 64.23 -9.06 35.93
N GLU A 24 63.49 -9.78 35.08
CA GLU A 24 62.34 -9.22 34.37
C GLU A 24 61.20 -8.88 35.33
N LEU A 25 61.03 -9.66 36.40
CA LEU A 25 60.04 -9.41 37.44
C LEU A 25 60.45 -8.26 38.36
N GLU A 26 61.75 -8.15 38.67
CA GLU A 26 62.31 -7.02 39.43
C GLU A 26 62.28 -5.73 38.60
N GLU A 27 62.62 -5.76 37.31
CA GLU A 27 62.50 -4.64 36.38
C GLU A 27 61.04 -4.22 36.23
N LEU A 28 60.10 -5.15 36.04
CA LEU A 28 58.66 -4.85 36.05
C LEU A 28 58.22 -4.26 37.39
N SER A 29 58.74 -4.74 38.52
CA SER A 29 58.39 -4.21 39.84
C SER A 29 58.97 -2.81 40.07
N GLN A 30 60.18 -2.54 39.57
CA GLN A 30 60.83 -1.24 39.64
C GLN A 30 60.21 -0.25 38.67
N GLU A 31 59.81 -0.68 37.48
CA GLU A 31 59.02 0.10 36.53
C GLU A 31 57.62 0.37 37.06
N LEU A 32 56.94 -0.62 37.66
CA LEU A 32 55.67 -0.40 38.34
C LEU A 32 55.82 0.55 39.52
N LEU A 33 56.86 0.41 40.35
CA LEU A 33 57.13 1.35 41.44
C LEU A 33 57.48 2.75 40.91
N ARG A 34 58.15 2.84 39.76
CA ARG A 34 58.50 4.10 39.10
C ARG A 34 57.28 4.76 38.44
N GLU A 35 56.34 3.99 37.90
CA GLU A 35 55.06 4.44 37.36
C GLU A 35 54.03 4.77 38.47
N LEU A 36 54.08 4.06 39.59
CA LEU A 36 53.29 4.36 40.79
C LEU A 36 53.83 5.60 41.51
N SER A 37 55.14 5.83 41.49
CA SER A 37 55.77 7.03 42.05
C SER A 37 55.78 8.24 41.12
N SER A 38 55.61 8.05 39.81
CA SER A 38 55.51 9.14 38.83
C SER A 38 54.14 9.83 38.81
N GLY A 39 53.15 9.32 39.54
CA GLY A 39 51.76 9.82 39.53
C GLY A 39 51.04 9.59 38.19
N CYS A 40 51.69 8.97 37.21
CA CYS A 40 51.16 8.70 35.87
C CYS A 40 49.96 7.74 35.93
N THR A 41 50.00 6.78 36.85
CA THR A 41 48.90 5.83 37.12
C THR A 41 47.64 6.54 37.61
N GLU A 42 47.75 7.57 38.46
CA GLU A 42 46.60 8.35 38.95
C GLU A 42 45.97 9.17 37.82
N GLU A 43 46.77 9.83 36.98
CA GLU A 43 46.28 10.58 35.82
C GLU A 43 45.62 9.68 34.76
N LEU A 44 46.16 8.48 34.54
CA LEU A 44 45.55 7.48 33.66
C LEU A 44 44.20 7.00 34.20
N LEU A 45 44.12 6.72 35.51
CA LEU A 45 42.87 6.34 36.18
C LEU A 45 41.83 7.47 36.10
N ARG A 46 42.23 8.72 36.35
CA ARG A 46 41.37 9.89 36.27
C ARG A 46 40.81 10.07 34.85
N ARG A 47 41.65 9.99 33.82
CA ARG A 47 41.22 10.03 32.41
C ARG A 47 40.33 8.84 32.03
N GLY A 48 40.51 7.68 32.67
CA GLY A 48 39.65 6.51 32.48
C GLY A 48 38.26 6.73 33.09
N LEU A 49 38.19 7.26 34.32
CA LEU A 49 36.95 7.60 35.01
C LEU A 49 36.17 8.69 34.27
N GLU A 50 36.83 9.77 33.83
CA GLU A 50 36.20 10.82 33.03
C GLU A 50 35.64 10.29 31.71
N ARG A 51 36.34 9.36 31.05
CA ARG A 51 35.83 8.70 29.84
C ARG A 51 34.60 7.85 30.13
N ARG A 52 34.60 7.12 31.24
CA ARG A 52 33.45 6.30 31.66
C ARG A 52 32.24 7.16 31.98
N GLU A 53 32.41 8.23 32.73
CA GLU A 53 31.33 9.18 33.05
C GLU A 53 30.75 9.83 31.77
N ARG A 54 31.60 10.18 30.80
CA ARG A 54 31.14 10.66 29.48
C ARG A 54 30.36 9.61 28.69
N LEU A 55 30.72 8.34 28.81
CA LEU A 55 29.96 7.26 28.16
C LEU A 55 28.62 7.03 28.85
N ASP A 56 28.61 7.04 30.19
CA ASP A 56 27.39 6.86 30.98
C ASP A 56 26.38 7.98 30.72
N THR A 57 26.84 9.23 30.66
CA THR A 57 25.99 10.39 30.30
C THR A 57 25.42 10.25 28.89
N ARG A 58 26.22 9.88 27.90
CA ARG A 58 25.76 9.63 26.52
C ARG A 58 24.76 8.47 26.44
N LEU A 59 24.99 7.41 27.20
CA LEU A 59 24.10 6.25 27.26
C LEU A 59 22.75 6.64 27.86
N LEU A 60 22.73 7.40 28.95
CA LEU A 60 21.51 7.92 29.55
C LEU A 60 20.75 8.85 28.60
N GLU A 61 21.45 9.72 27.87
CA GLU A 61 20.84 10.56 26.84
C GLU A 61 20.25 9.75 25.68
N ALA A 62 20.98 8.76 25.18
CA ALA A 62 20.50 7.87 24.13
C ALA A 62 19.28 7.07 24.60
N GLN A 63 19.30 6.53 25.82
CA GLN A 63 18.18 5.82 26.42
C GLN A 63 16.96 6.73 26.60
N ARG A 64 17.16 7.98 27.03
CA ARG A 64 16.07 8.97 27.15
C ARG A 64 15.46 9.28 25.79
N LYS A 65 16.29 9.49 24.76
CA LYS A 65 15.83 9.71 23.38
C LYS A 65 15.07 8.51 22.85
N ALA A 66 15.61 7.30 23.03
CA ALA A 66 14.94 6.06 22.62
C ALA A 66 13.59 5.90 23.32
N ARG A 67 13.51 6.18 24.63
CA ARG A 67 12.24 6.16 25.37
C ARG A 67 11.23 7.18 24.81
N GLY A 68 11.67 8.41 24.57
CA GLY A 68 10.81 9.44 23.99
C GLY A 68 10.29 9.05 22.60
N LEU A 69 11.11 8.38 21.79
CA LEU A 69 10.67 7.84 20.49
C LEU A 69 9.65 6.70 20.66
N THR A 70 9.86 5.79 21.61
CA THR A 70 8.89 4.70 21.87
C THR A 70 7.56 5.23 22.41
N GLU A 71 7.58 6.26 23.26
CA GLU A 71 6.37 6.92 23.76
C GLU A 71 5.65 7.66 22.62
N GLY A 72 6.39 8.41 21.80
CA GLY A 72 5.83 9.07 20.62
C GLY A 72 5.25 8.09 19.58
N LEU A 73 5.89 6.94 19.39
CA LEU A 73 5.35 5.87 18.53
C LEU A 73 4.05 5.30 19.12
N ALA A 74 4.02 5.01 20.42
CA ALA A 74 2.82 4.51 21.09
C ALA A 74 1.64 5.50 21.02
N GLU A 75 1.91 6.81 21.15
CA GLU A 75 0.88 7.84 20.96
C GLU A 75 0.37 7.92 19.51
N ALA A 76 1.27 7.78 18.53
CA ALA A 76 0.90 7.75 17.12
C ALA A 76 0.06 6.50 16.80
N GLU A 77 0.46 5.34 17.29
CA GLU A 77 -0.28 4.08 17.18
C GLU A 77 -1.67 4.19 17.80
N ALA A 78 -1.80 4.78 18.99
CA ALA A 78 -3.09 4.99 19.64
C ALA A 78 -4.02 5.89 18.80
N LYS A 79 -3.49 6.97 18.20
CA LYS A 79 -4.27 7.84 17.30
C LYS A 79 -4.71 7.13 16.03
N VAL A 80 -3.83 6.32 15.43
CA VAL A 80 -4.18 5.50 14.25
C VAL A 80 -5.25 4.47 14.60
N PHE A 81 -5.13 3.83 15.77
CA PHE A 81 -6.11 2.86 16.24
C PHE A 81 -7.49 3.48 16.46
N GLN A 82 -7.56 4.69 17.05
CA GLN A 82 -8.82 5.42 17.20
C GLN A 82 -9.45 5.74 15.84
N ARG A 83 -8.67 6.27 14.88
CA ARG A 83 -9.17 6.55 13.53
C ARG A 83 -9.64 5.29 12.80
N LEU A 84 -8.95 4.17 12.99
CA LEU A 84 -9.36 2.89 12.42
C LEU A 84 -10.70 2.41 13.00
N GLN A 85 -10.92 2.58 14.31
CA GLN A 85 -12.20 2.27 14.94
C GLN A 85 -13.33 3.16 14.42
N GLU A 86 -13.09 4.46 14.28
CA GLU A 86 -14.05 5.40 13.71
C GLU A 86 -14.42 5.01 12.27
N ALA A 87 -13.42 4.78 11.41
CA ALA A 87 -13.63 4.33 10.05
C ALA A 87 -14.37 2.98 9.99
N GLN A 88 -14.05 2.04 10.88
CA GLN A 88 -14.75 0.75 10.97
C GLN A 88 -16.22 0.94 11.38
N ALA A 89 -16.51 1.83 12.33
CA ALA A 89 -17.87 2.14 12.76
C ALA A 89 -18.68 2.77 11.60
N ASP A 90 -18.06 3.64 10.81
CA ASP A 90 -18.71 4.27 9.66
C ASP A 90 -18.97 3.27 8.52
N VAL A 91 -18.01 2.38 8.22
CA VAL A 91 -18.24 1.28 7.26
C VAL A 91 -19.38 0.38 7.71
N GLN A 92 -19.46 0.04 9.00
CA GLN A 92 -20.59 -0.75 9.53
C GLN A 92 -21.91 -0.01 9.39
N ARG A 93 -21.93 1.31 9.62
CA ARG A 93 -23.13 2.15 9.46
C ARG A 93 -23.60 2.18 8.00
N LEU A 94 -22.69 2.42 7.07
CA LEU A 94 -22.98 2.42 5.64
C LEU A 94 -23.47 1.05 5.17
N ARG A 95 -22.86 -0.04 5.67
CA ARG A 95 -23.29 -1.40 5.36
C ARG A 95 -24.72 -1.67 5.82
N ARG A 96 -25.10 -1.25 7.02
CA ARG A 96 -26.50 -1.38 7.50
C ARG A 96 -27.46 -0.60 6.62
N ARG A 97 -27.10 0.64 6.26
CA ARG A 97 -27.93 1.48 5.38
C ARG A 97 -28.09 0.85 3.98
N SER A 98 -27.03 0.25 3.43
CA SER A 98 -27.10 -0.49 2.17
C SER A 98 -28.07 -1.67 2.30
N GLN A 99 -27.95 -2.46 3.36
CA GLN A 99 -28.86 -3.59 3.61
C GLN A 99 -30.32 -3.14 3.77
N GLU A 100 -30.57 -2.02 4.43
CA GLU A 100 -31.91 -1.44 4.55
C GLU A 100 -32.48 -1.11 3.16
N LEU A 101 -31.71 -0.41 2.32
CA LEU A 101 -32.10 -0.08 0.95
C LEU A 101 -32.32 -1.33 0.09
N ASP A 102 -31.47 -2.35 0.22
CA ASP A 102 -31.62 -3.61 -0.51
C ASP A 102 -32.95 -4.31 -0.14
N THR A 103 -33.31 -4.33 1.16
CA THR A 103 -34.60 -4.90 1.58
C THR A 103 -35.80 -4.07 1.14
N GLU A 104 -35.65 -2.75 1.01
CA GLU A 104 -36.69 -1.89 0.46
C GLU A 104 -36.89 -2.15 -1.04
N LEU A 105 -35.80 -2.32 -1.79
CA LEU A 105 -35.85 -2.71 -3.21
C LEU A 105 -36.52 -4.07 -3.40
N GLU A 106 -36.15 -5.08 -2.61
CA GLU A 106 -36.79 -6.40 -2.64
C GLU A 106 -38.30 -6.31 -2.33
N ARG A 107 -38.69 -5.48 -1.35
CA ARG A 107 -40.12 -5.25 -1.05
C ARG A 107 -40.84 -4.61 -2.22
N VAL A 108 -40.28 -3.55 -2.80
CA VAL A 108 -40.87 -2.86 -3.95
C VAL A 108 -40.99 -3.82 -5.13
N GLN A 109 -39.94 -4.59 -5.44
CA GLN A 109 -39.95 -5.60 -6.49
C GLN A 109 -40.99 -6.71 -6.24
N GLY A 110 -41.15 -7.17 -5.00
CA GLY A 110 -42.19 -8.12 -4.61
C GLY A 110 -43.60 -7.54 -4.79
N THR A 111 -43.82 -6.28 -4.42
CA THR A 111 -45.10 -5.61 -4.64
C THR A 111 -45.40 -5.39 -6.12
N LEU A 112 -44.39 -5.02 -6.92
CA LEU A 112 -44.50 -4.88 -8.37
C LEU A 112 -44.82 -6.22 -9.03
N SER A 113 -44.14 -7.30 -8.63
CA SER A 113 -44.39 -8.65 -9.14
C SER A 113 -45.81 -9.12 -8.79
N SER A 114 -46.25 -8.92 -7.54
CA SER A 114 -47.63 -9.24 -7.13
C SER A 114 -48.68 -8.40 -7.86
N ALA A 115 -48.41 -7.11 -8.10
CA ALA A 115 -49.29 -6.26 -8.90
C ALA A 115 -49.35 -6.72 -10.36
N LYS A 116 -48.21 -7.10 -10.94
CA LYS A 116 -48.10 -7.66 -12.29
C LYS A 116 -48.88 -8.97 -12.42
N ASP A 117 -48.78 -9.86 -11.44
CA ASP A 117 -49.54 -11.11 -11.40
C ASP A 117 -51.05 -10.86 -11.31
N ARG A 118 -51.48 -9.86 -10.51
CA ARG A 118 -52.89 -9.43 -10.44
C ARG A 118 -53.40 -8.88 -11.77
N THR A 119 -52.56 -8.22 -12.54
CA THR A 119 -52.91 -7.77 -13.90
C THR A 119 -52.86 -8.89 -14.96
N GLN A 120 -52.10 -9.97 -14.73
CA GLN A 120 -51.98 -11.11 -15.66
C GLN A 120 -53.05 -12.20 -15.43
N TYR A 121 -53.63 -12.31 -14.23
CA TYR A 121 -54.75 -13.23 -13.93
C TYR A 121 -56.13 -12.57 -13.72
N PRO A 122 -56.63 -11.66 -14.58
CA PRO A 122 -58.03 -11.26 -14.54
C PRO A 122 -58.88 -12.34 -15.25
N GLY A 123 -59.29 -13.35 -14.48
CA GLY A 123 -60.33 -14.28 -14.90
C GLY A 123 -61.69 -13.59 -15.00
N ALA A 124 -62.17 -13.40 -16.23
CA ALA A 124 -63.57 -13.56 -16.63
C ALA A 124 -64.63 -12.46 -16.36
N ALA A 125 -64.31 -11.21 -16.00
CA ALA A 125 -65.36 -10.21 -15.78
C ALA A 125 -65.02 -8.73 -16.08
N ARG A 126 -64.44 -8.42 -17.24
CA ARG A 126 -64.62 -7.08 -17.86
C ARG A 126 -64.19 -7.11 -19.32
N GLY A 127 -65.16 -6.94 -20.20
CA GLY A 127 -65.00 -7.15 -21.64
C GLY A 127 -64.05 -6.18 -22.33
N SER A 128 -63.33 -6.69 -23.32
CA SER A 128 -63.23 -6.26 -24.73
C SER A 128 -63.20 -4.77 -25.14
N CYS A 129 -63.31 -3.78 -24.25
CA CYS A 129 -63.45 -2.37 -24.63
C CYS A 129 -62.35 -1.45 -24.08
N GLY A 130 -61.25 -1.99 -23.54
CA GLY A 130 -60.10 -1.18 -23.09
C GLY A 130 -58.76 -1.60 -23.68
N GLY A 131 -58.72 -2.66 -24.49
CA GLY A 131 -57.47 -3.23 -25.00
C GLY A 131 -56.72 -2.30 -25.97
N GLY A 132 -57.43 -1.49 -26.75
CA GLY A 132 -56.81 -0.53 -27.67
C GLY A 132 -56.11 0.61 -26.95
N GLU A 133 -56.78 1.22 -25.96
CA GLU A 133 -56.19 2.32 -25.18
C GLU A 133 -55.02 1.85 -24.30
N LEU A 134 -55.12 0.64 -23.73
CA LEU A 134 -54.02 0.05 -22.95
C LEU A 134 -52.83 -0.32 -23.85
N GLN A 135 -53.08 -0.75 -25.08
CA GLN A 135 -52.03 -1.10 -26.05
C GLN A 135 -51.34 0.15 -26.60
N GLU A 136 -52.09 1.23 -26.84
CA GLU A 136 -51.52 2.54 -27.19
C GLU A 136 -50.73 3.13 -26.02
N GLN A 137 -51.21 2.98 -24.78
CA GLN A 137 -50.49 3.41 -23.57
C GLN A 137 -49.25 2.56 -23.30
N LEU A 138 -49.28 1.25 -23.57
CA LEU A 138 -48.10 0.40 -23.49
C LEU A 138 -47.09 0.74 -24.58
N ARG A 139 -47.54 1.11 -25.78
CA ARG A 139 -46.68 1.57 -26.87
C ARG A 139 -46.08 2.95 -26.60
N GLN A 140 -46.83 3.83 -25.93
CA GLN A 140 -46.33 5.10 -25.40
C GLN A 140 -45.38 4.87 -24.24
N LEU A 141 -45.65 3.96 -23.31
CA LEU A 141 -44.74 3.60 -22.23
C LEU A 141 -43.48 2.87 -22.72
N GLU A 142 -43.55 2.06 -23.77
CA GLU A 142 -42.37 1.50 -24.44
C GLU A 142 -41.58 2.62 -25.12
N HIS A 143 -42.24 3.56 -25.80
CA HIS A 143 -41.56 4.71 -26.40
C HIS A 143 -40.93 5.63 -25.34
N ASP A 144 -41.64 5.93 -24.25
CA ASP A 144 -41.17 6.73 -23.12
C ASP A 144 -40.10 5.99 -22.33
N LYS A 145 -40.17 4.65 -22.21
CA LYS A 145 -39.07 3.83 -21.66
C LYS A 145 -37.87 3.79 -22.58
N ASP A 146 -38.08 3.77 -23.89
CA ASP A 146 -36.99 3.85 -24.86
C ASP A 146 -36.35 5.25 -24.82
N GLU A 147 -37.12 6.31 -24.57
CA GLU A 147 -36.63 7.69 -24.34
C GLU A 147 -35.98 7.87 -22.94
N GLU A 148 -36.43 7.17 -21.90
CA GLU A 148 -35.79 7.17 -20.57
C GLU A 148 -34.55 6.24 -20.50
N GLU A 149 -34.54 5.11 -21.23
CA GLU A 149 -33.37 4.26 -21.44
C GLU A 149 -32.37 4.91 -22.41
N GLU A 150 -32.78 5.88 -23.25
CA GLU A 150 -31.90 6.73 -24.07
C GLU A 150 -30.96 7.60 -23.22
N HIS A 151 -31.27 7.82 -21.94
CA HIS A 151 -30.45 8.62 -21.04
C HIS A 151 -29.43 7.83 -20.22
N SER A 152 -29.34 6.51 -20.40
CA SER A 152 -28.27 5.71 -19.83
C SER A 152 -27.39 5.18 -20.95
N LEU A 153 -26.39 5.99 -21.34
CA LEU A 153 -25.30 5.57 -22.21
C LEU A 153 -24.82 4.18 -21.73
N PRO A 154 -24.80 3.16 -22.60
CA PRO A 154 -24.32 1.84 -22.23
C PRO A 154 -22.96 1.97 -21.54
N PRO A 155 -22.67 1.18 -20.50
CA PRO A 155 -21.45 1.34 -19.71
C PRO A 155 -20.17 1.36 -20.57
N ASP A 156 -20.16 0.65 -21.70
CA ASP A 156 -19.06 0.62 -22.65
C ASP A 156 -18.86 1.95 -23.41
N VAL A 157 -19.94 2.69 -23.68
CA VAL A 157 -19.90 4.02 -24.29
C VAL A 157 -19.40 5.05 -23.30
N TYR A 158 -19.82 4.95 -22.03
CA TYR A 158 -19.32 5.83 -20.97
C TYR A 158 -17.81 5.67 -20.75
N VAL A 159 -17.31 4.43 -20.73
CA VAL A 159 -15.88 4.16 -20.61
C VAL A 159 -15.10 4.71 -21.81
N ALA A 160 -15.59 4.48 -23.04
CA ALA A 160 -14.96 5.03 -24.25
C ALA A 160 -14.93 6.57 -24.24
N GLN A 161 -16.01 7.20 -23.80
CA GLN A 161 -16.09 8.65 -23.68
C GLN A 161 -15.13 9.19 -22.60
N LEU A 162 -15.01 8.51 -21.47
CA LEU A 162 -14.07 8.89 -20.41
C LEU A 162 -12.61 8.84 -20.89
N TYR A 163 -12.24 7.78 -21.62
CA TYR A 163 -10.91 7.68 -22.22
C TYR A 163 -10.64 8.80 -23.23
N TYR A 164 -11.65 9.19 -24.03
CA TYR A 164 -11.53 10.33 -24.92
C TYR A 164 -11.42 11.67 -24.18
N GLU A 165 -12.17 11.88 -23.10
CA GLU A 165 -12.11 13.13 -22.32
C GLU A 165 -10.77 13.32 -21.62
N ILE A 166 -10.19 12.23 -21.12
CA ILE A 166 -8.88 12.22 -20.44
C ILE A 166 -7.75 12.37 -21.46
N SER A 167 -7.72 11.53 -22.49
CA SER A 167 -6.58 11.47 -23.41
C SER A 167 -6.69 12.47 -24.56
N ARG A 168 -7.91 12.89 -24.93
CA ARG A 168 -8.21 13.66 -26.15
C ARG A 168 -7.69 13.00 -27.43
N ILE A 169 -7.51 11.67 -27.43
CA ILE A 169 -7.05 10.91 -28.60
C ILE A 169 -8.25 10.28 -29.30
N ASN A 170 -8.35 10.51 -30.61
CA ASN A 170 -9.26 9.78 -31.49
C ASN A 170 -8.47 8.70 -32.25
N TRP A 171 -8.88 7.44 -32.11
CA TRP A 171 -8.21 6.30 -32.74
C TRP A 171 -8.78 6.01 -34.13
N ASP A 172 -7.90 5.69 -35.09
CA ASP A 172 -8.28 5.26 -36.44
C ASP A 172 -8.47 3.74 -36.48
N TYR A 173 -9.72 3.30 -36.39
CA TYR A 173 -10.09 1.88 -36.44
C TYR A 173 -9.99 1.25 -37.84
N SER A 174 -9.67 2.03 -38.87
CA SER A 174 -9.45 1.52 -40.24
C SER A 174 -8.00 1.08 -40.49
N ALA A 175 -7.11 1.27 -39.52
CA ALA A 175 -5.70 0.91 -39.61
C ALA A 175 -5.46 -0.61 -39.48
N GLU A 176 -4.27 -1.03 -39.90
CA GLU A 176 -3.82 -2.42 -39.83
C GLU A 176 -3.74 -2.92 -38.36
N PRO A 177 -4.16 -4.15 -38.06
CA PRO A 177 -4.06 -4.70 -36.71
C PRO A 177 -2.59 -4.79 -36.29
N GLY A 178 -2.24 -4.13 -35.19
CA GLY A 178 -0.85 -3.96 -34.74
C GLY A 178 -0.25 -2.58 -35.05
N ARG A 179 -1.01 -1.66 -35.66
CA ARG A 179 -0.60 -0.27 -35.85
C ARG A 179 -1.47 0.66 -35.01
N ILE A 180 -0.83 1.43 -34.15
CA ILE A 180 -1.47 2.40 -33.28
C ILE A 180 -1.52 3.73 -34.03
N ARG A 181 -2.68 4.00 -34.65
CA ARG A 181 -2.90 5.24 -35.41
C ARG A 181 -4.05 6.04 -34.80
N GLY A 182 -3.85 7.35 -34.65
CA GLY A 182 -4.86 8.24 -34.13
C GLY A 182 -4.52 9.71 -34.32
N ILE A 183 -5.35 10.58 -33.76
CA ILE A 183 -5.12 12.02 -33.73
C ILE A 183 -5.36 12.49 -32.30
N HIS A 184 -4.35 13.11 -31.70
CA HIS A 184 -4.45 13.76 -30.40
C HIS A 184 -4.90 15.22 -30.57
N TYR A 185 -6.00 15.58 -29.93
CA TYR A 185 -6.55 16.94 -29.95
C TYR A 185 -6.14 17.70 -28.68
N GLY A 186 -4.97 18.33 -28.73
CA GLY A 186 -4.53 19.28 -27.70
C GLY A 186 -5.18 20.66 -27.85
N PRO A 187 -4.88 21.61 -26.92
CA PRO A 187 -5.46 22.95 -26.92
C PRO A 187 -5.08 23.81 -28.15
N ASP A 188 -3.97 23.51 -28.84
CA ASP A 188 -3.46 24.33 -29.94
C ASP A 188 -3.47 23.62 -31.31
N ILE A 189 -2.83 22.45 -31.45
CA ILE A 189 -2.64 21.77 -32.74
C ILE A 189 -2.92 20.28 -32.57
N ALA A 190 -3.70 19.73 -33.50
CA ALA A 190 -3.95 18.30 -33.57
C ALA A 190 -2.67 17.55 -34.01
N VAL A 191 -2.21 16.60 -33.20
CA VAL A 191 -0.99 15.84 -33.45
C VAL A 191 -1.38 14.45 -34.01
N PRO A 192 -0.99 14.12 -35.26
CA PRO A 192 -1.20 12.78 -35.78
C PRO A 192 -0.28 11.79 -35.08
N LEU A 193 -0.86 10.67 -34.66
CA LEU A 193 -0.20 9.53 -34.01
C LEU A 193 -0.12 8.39 -35.00
N ASP A 194 1.09 7.86 -35.20
CA ASP A 194 1.32 6.71 -36.06
C ASP A 194 2.51 5.92 -35.53
N MET A 195 2.22 4.77 -34.90
CA MET A 195 3.22 3.91 -34.28
C MET A 195 2.96 2.45 -34.64
N ASP A 196 4.04 1.68 -34.79
CA ASP A 196 3.97 0.24 -35.03
C ASP A 196 4.15 -0.52 -33.70
N GLU A 197 3.14 -1.28 -33.29
CA GLU A 197 3.14 -2.04 -32.03
C GLU A 197 4.24 -3.12 -32.01
N ALA A 198 4.64 -3.63 -33.18
CA ALA A 198 5.71 -4.63 -33.29
C ALA A 198 7.11 -4.06 -32.98
N GLN A 199 7.28 -2.74 -33.05
CA GLN A 199 8.58 -2.07 -32.89
C GLN A 199 8.77 -1.49 -31.48
N HIS A 200 7.71 -1.45 -30.67
CA HIS A 200 7.69 -0.77 -29.39
C HIS A 200 7.19 -1.67 -28.27
N SER A 201 7.77 -1.57 -27.07
CA SER A 201 7.21 -2.27 -25.91
C SER A 201 5.91 -1.60 -25.45
N GLY A 202 4.96 -2.39 -24.93
CA GLY A 202 3.68 -1.85 -24.44
C GLY A 202 3.84 -0.78 -23.35
N THR A 203 4.91 -0.84 -22.55
CA THR A 203 5.25 0.20 -21.57
C THR A 203 5.68 1.51 -22.24
N PHE A 204 6.50 1.44 -23.29
CA PHE A 204 6.97 2.61 -24.03
C PHE A 204 5.81 3.32 -24.73
N VAL A 205 4.92 2.56 -25.34
CA VAL A 205 3.69 3.10 -25.97
C VAL A 205 2.84 3.82 -24.92
N SER A 206 2.63 3.20 -23.76
CA SER A 206 1.83 3.81 -22.69
C SER A 206 2.46 5.11 -22.19
N ASP A 207 3.77 5.12 -21.90
CA ASP A 207 4.48 6.31 -21.42
C ASP A 207 4.45 7.44 -22.45
N TYR A 208 4.58 7.11 -23.74
CA TYR A 208 4.50 8.08 -24.83
C TYR A 208 3.11 8.71 -24.94
N LEU A 209 2.05 7.91 -24.88
CA LEU A 209 0.68 8.41 -24.97
C LEU A 209 0.30 9.28 -23.77
N TRP A 210 0.71 8.90 -22.56
CA TRP A 210 0.47 9.71 -21.36
C TRP A 210 1.30 10.98 -21.32
N GLY A 211 2.47 11.01 -21.97
CA GLY A 211 3.29 12.21 -22.12
C GLY A 211 2.64 13.31 -22.98
N LEU A 212 1.65 12.97 -23.80
CA LEU A 212 0.90 13.93 -24.64
C LEU A 212 -0.23 14.63 -23.88
N VAL A 213 -0.69 14.03 -22.78
CA VAL A 213 -1.76 14.59 -21.97
C VAL A 213 -1.18 15.69 -21.07
N PRO A 214 -1.70 16.92 -21.13
CA PRO A 214 -1.20 18.00 -20.29
C PRO A 214 -1.43 17.68 -18.82
N THR A 215 -0.43 17.93 -17.98
CA THR A 215 -0.47 17.71 -16.53
C THR A 215 -0.69 19.00 -15.73
N GLU A 216 -1.00 20.10 -16.43
CA GLU A 216 -1.31 21.40 -15.84
C GLU A 216 -2.79 21.44 -15.39
N TRP A 217 -3.05 22.01 -14.21
CA TRP A 217 -4.36 22.10 -13.56
C TRP A 217 -4.82 23.54 -13.39
#